data_AF-A0A838FLD7-F1
#
_entry.id   AF-A0A838FLD7-F1
#
_cell.length_a   1.000
_cell.length_b   1.000
_cell.length_c   1.000
_cell.angle_alpha   90.00
_cell.angle_beta   90.00
_cell.angle_gamma   90.00
#
_symmetry.space_group_name_H-M   'P 1'
#
loop_
_entity.id
_entity.type
_entity.pdbx_description
1 polymer ?
#
loop_
_entity_poly.entity_id
_entity_poly.type
_entity_poly.pdbx_seq_one_letter_code
_entity_poly.pdbx_strand_id
1 'polypeptide(L)' 'AEDPVSAGERYAAVYEINLTRCIFCGYCELACPFDAITMGNDYELSDYSRSDLIFTKEMLLADPIERTPLRRDDE' A
#
# COMPACT_ATOMS: atom_id res chain seq x y z
N ALA A 1 -2.74 -27.07 -6.91
CA ALA A 1 -3.57 -26.57 -5.79
C ALA A 1 -4.12 -25.25 -6.25
N GLU A 2 -5.43 -25.15 -6.44
CA GLU A 2 -6.08 -24.00 -7.10
C GLU A 2 -6.13 -22.76 -6.19
N ASP A 3 -5.75 -22.90 -4.91
CA ASP A 3 -5.62 -21.78 -3.97
C ASP A 3 -4.51 -22.08 -2.94
N PRO A 4 -3.26 -21.60 -3.14
CA PRO A 4 -2.17 -21.84 -2.20
C PRO A 4 -2.30 -20.93 -0.97
N VAL A 5 -3.10 -21.38 0.00
CA VAL A 5 -3.23 -20.71 1.29
C VAL A 5 -2.10 -21.12 2.23
N SER A 6 -1.55 -20.14 2.92
CA SER A 6 -0.45 -20.32 3.87
C SER A 6 -0.81 -19.72 5.22
N ALA A 7 -0.66 -20.48 6.29
CA ALA A 7 -0.97 -20.01 7.63
C ALA A 7 0.01 -18.92 8.11
N GLY A 8 -0.52 -17.88 8.75
CA GLY A 8 0.23 -16.81 9.42
C GLY A 8 0.24 -15.46 8.69
N GLU A 9 0.60 -14.40 9.43
CA GLU A 9 0.83 -13.07 8.87
C GLU A 9 2.10 -13.08 8.00
N ARG A 10 2.03 -12.43 6.84
CA ARG A 10 3.12 -12.37 5.87
C ARG A 10 3.41 -10.93 5.51
N TYR A 11 4.69 -10.61 5.43
CA TYR A 11 5.16 -9.29 5.04
C TYR A 11 5.96 -9.40 3.75
N ALA A 12 5.73 -8.46 2.84
CA ALA A 12 6.52 -8.35 1.62
C ALA A 12 7.99 -8.05 1.99
N ALA A 13 8.91 -8.88 1.51
CA ALA A 13 10.35 -8.63 1.66
C ALA A 13 10.78 -7.45 0.77
N VAL A 14 10.22 -7.38 -0.45
CA VAL A 14 10.42 -6.28 -1.40
C VAL A 14 9.04 -5.84 -1.86
N TYR A 15 8.78 -4.54 -1.79
CA TYR A 15 7.57 -3.93 -2.33
C TYR A 15 7.97 -2.63 -2.99
N GLU A 16 7.85 -2.57 -4.32
CA GLU A 16 8.29 -1.42 -5.11
C GLU A 16 7.25 -1.07 -6.16
N ILE A 17 6.97 0.22 -6.32
CA ILE A 17 6.06 0.73 -7.35
C ILE A 17 6.84 1.70 -8.23
N ASN A 18 6.92 1.39 -9.51
CA ASN A 18 7.54 2.28 -10.48
C ASN A 18 6.51 3.25 -11.05
N LEU A 19 6.51 4.49 -10.58
CA LEU A 19 5.54 5.51 -11.01
C LEU A 19 5.70 5.91 -12.48
N THR A 20 6.88 5.72 -13.09
CA THR A 20 7.05 5.95 -14.54
C THR A 20 6.39 4.87 -15.42
N ARG A 21 6.03 3.72 -14.83
CA ARG A 21 5.34 2.62 -15.53
C ARG A 21 3.89 2.47 -15.08
N CYS A 22 3.55 2.97 -13.90
CA CYS A 22 2.19 3.02 -13.39
C CYS A 22 1.31 3.89 -14.31
N ILE A 23 0.12 3.41 -14.63
CA ILE A 23 -0.88 4.16 -15.39
C ILE A 23 -2.03 4.67 -14.51
N PHE A 24 -1.89 4.56 -13.19
CA PHE A 24 -2.85 5.04 -12.19
C PHE A 24 -4.28 4.52 -12.39
N CYS A 25 -4.43 3.24 -12.76
CA CYS A 25 -5.75 2.65 -13.03
C CYS A 25 -6.51 2.18 -11.79
N GLY A 26 -5.87 2.12 -10.61
CA GLY A 26 -6.50 1.65 -9.36
C GLY A 26 -6.72 0.14 -9.28
N TYR A 27 -6.25 -0.67 -10.24
CA TYR A 27 -6.45 -2.13 -10.20
C TYR A 27 -5.71 -2.81 -9.05
N CYS A 28 -4.61 -2.23 -8.56
CA CYS A 28 -3.89 -2.74 -7.40
C CYS A 28 -4.73 -2.65 -6.11
N GLU A 29 -5.50 -1.58 -5.94
CA GLU A 29 -6.41 -1.39 -4.80
C GLU A 29 -7.54 -2.41 -4.84
N LEU A 30 -8.20 -2.57 -6.00
CA LEU A 30 -9.28 -3.55 -6.18
C LEU A 30 -8.81 -5.00 -6.04
N ALA A 31 -7.58 -5.30 -6.45
CA ALA A 31 -7.02 -6.64 -6.36
C ALA A 31 -6.57 -7.00 -4.94
N CYS A 32 -6.41 -6.02 -4.04
CA CYS A 32 -5.92 -6.28 -2.69
C CYS A 32 -7.06 -6.77 -1.79
N PRO A 33 -7.01 -8.02 -1.28
CA PRO A 33 -8.08 -8.54 -0.41
C PRO A 33 -7.99 -8.03 1.04
N PHE A 34 -6.88 -7.40 1.42
CA PHE A 34 -6.60 -6.93 2.79
C PHE A 34 -6.48 -5.42 2.89
N ASP A 35 -6.79 -4.68 1.82
CA ASP A 35 -6.72 -3.23 1.78
C ASP A 35 -5.34 -2.67 2.21
N ALA A 36 -4.27 -3.32 1.75
CA ALA A 36 -2.90 -2.95 2.09
C ALA A 36 -2.34 -1.81 1.22
N ILE A 37 -3.03 -1.45 0.14
CA ILE A 37 -2.66 -0.38 -0.77
C ILE A 37 -3.91 0.40 -1.20
N THR A 38 -3.83 1.72 -1.12
CA THR A 38 -4.89 2.64 -1.50
C THR A 38 -4.29 3.75 -2.35
N MET A 39 -4.99 4.18 -3.41
CA MET A 39 -4.56 5.36 -4.15
C MET A 39 -4.95 6.64 -3.41
N GLY A 40 -3.94 7.42 -3.04
CA GLY A 40 -4.13 8.75 -2.48
C GLY A 40 -4.59 9.77 -3.53
N ASN A 41 -4.78 11.01 -3.08
CA ASN A 41 -5.13 12.14 -3.94
C ASN A 41 -3.92 13.01 -4.29
N ASP A 42 -2.71 12.55 -3.99
CA ASP A 42 -1.48 13.27 -4.30
C ASP A 42 -1.17 13.19 -5.79
N TYR A 43 -1.02 14.34 -6.45
CA TYR A 43 -0.78 14.43 -7.89
C TYR A 43 0.51 15.18 -8.26
N GLU A 44 1.14 15.88 -7.31
CA GLU A 44 2.37 16.65 -7.52
C GLU A 44 3.63 15.79 -7.29
N LEU A 45 3.71 14.64 -7.96
CA LEU A 45 4.74 13.60 -7.75
C LEU A 45 5.90 13.68 -8.75
N SER A 46 6.09 14.80 -9.42
CA SER A 46 7.15 14.96 -10.43
C SER A 46 8.53 15.07 -9.80
N ASP A 47 9.50 14.31 -10.31
CA ASP A 47 10.91 14.39 -9.92
C ASP A 47 11.83 14.46 -11.14
N TYR A 48 13.10 14.76 -10.92
CA TYR A 48 14.12 15.00 -11.95
C TYR A 48 14.78 13.73 -12.45
N SER A 49 14.86 12.68 -11.63
CA SER A 49 15.49 11.41 -12.00
C SER A 49 14.49 10.26 -12.03
N ARG A 50 14.76 9.29 -12.90
CA ARG A 50 13.91 8.10 -13.03
C ARG A 50 13.98 7.20 -11.79
N SER A 51 15.11 7.20 -11.08
CA SER A 51 15.29 6.42 -9.85
C SER A 51 14.39 6.94 -8.72
N ASP A 52 14.15 8.24 -8.66
CA ASP A 52 13.34 8.86 -7.60
C ASP A 52 11.84 8.52 -7.76
N LEU A 53 11.43 8.13 -8.97
CA LEU A 53 10.08 7.66 -9.29
C LEU A 53 9.89 6.16 -9.07
N ILE A 54 10.86 5.48 -8.42
CA ILE A 54 10.73 4.10 -7.95
C ILE A 54 10.49 4.14 -6.45
N PHE A 55 9.24 3.95 -6.06
CA PHE A 55 8.82 4.06 -4.67
C PHE A 55 9.07 2.73 -3.98
N THR A 56 9.88 2.76 -2.93
CA THR A 56 10.23 1.59 -2.12
C THR A 56 9.19 1.35 -1.02
N LYS A 57 9.26 0.18 -0.39
CA LYS A 57 8.34 -0.22 0.69
C LYS A 57 8.33 0.83 1.79
N GLU A 58 9.50 1.30 2.19
CA GLU A 58 9.69 2.25 3.27
C GLU A 58 9.04 3.61 2.97
N MET A 59 9.00 4.01 1.69
CA MET A 59 8.35 5.26 1.25
C MET A 59 6.81 5.15 1.19
N LEU A 60 6.29 3.93 1.06
CA LEU A 60 4.86 3.65 0.86
C LEU A 60 4.13 3.32 2.17
N LEU A 61 4.86 3.04 3.25
CA LEU A 61 4.24 2.77 4.54
C LEU A 61 3.68 4.07 5.12
N ALA A 62 2.37 4.08 5.36
CA ALA A 62 1.73 5.14 6.12
C ALA A 62 2.11 5.05 7.61
N ASP A 63 2.07 6.19 8.29
CA ASP A 63 2.15 6.21 9.75
C ASP A 63 1.04 5.33 10.34
N PRO A 64 1.31 4.59 11.43
CA PRO A 64 0.29 3.78 12.07
C PRO A 64 -0.90 4.67 12.42
N ILE A 65 -2.10 4.27 11.98
CA ILE A 65 -3.33 4.95 12.38
C ILE A 65 -3.39 4.87 13.91
N GLU A 66 -3.24 6.01 14.59
CA GLU A 66 -3.57 6.10 16.01
C GLU A 66 -5.06 5.78 16.13
N ARG A 67 -5.37 4.55 16.52
CA ARG A 67 -6.73 4.18 16.88
C ARG A 67 -7.09 5.01 18.10
N THR A 68 -7.77 6.14 17.89
CA THR A 68 -8.50 6.80 18.97
C THR A 68 -9.34 5.70 19.60
N PRO A 69 -9.18 5.40 20.90
CA PRO A 69 -9.94 4.33 21.52
C PRO A 69 -11.41 4.66 21.32
N LEU A 70 -12.11 3.85 20.52
CA LEU A 70 -13.56 3.90 20.42
C LEU A 70 -14.08 3.76 21.85
N ARG A 71 -14.94 4.69 22.26
CA ARG A 71 -15.54 4.73 23.59
C ARG A 71 -16.01 3.31 23.96
N ARG A 72 -15.55 2.84 25.13
CA ARG A 72 -15.79 1.51 25.71
C ARG A 72 -17.19 0.98 25.39
N ASP A 73 -17.25 -0.22 24.84
CA ASP A 73 -18.45 -1.07 24.79
C ASP A 73 -18.75 -1.63 26.20
N ASP A 74 -18.92 -0.73 27.17
CA ASP A 74 -19.50 -1.01 28.49
C ASP A 74 -20.75 -0.11 28.64
N GLU A 75 -21.76 -0.32 27.79
CA GLU A 75 -23.19 -0.13 28.08
C GLU A 75 -24.05 -1.00 27.14
#